data_AF-A0A532UZ63-F1
#
_entry.id   AF-A0A532UZ63-F1
#
_cell.length_a   1.000
_cell.length_b   1.000
_cell.length_c   1.000
_cell.angle_alpha   90.00
_cell.angle_beta   90.00
_cell.angle_gamma   90.00
#
_symmetry.space_group_name_H-M   'P 1'
#
loop_
_entity.id
_entity.type
_entity.pdbx_description
1 polymer ?
#
loop_
_entity_poly.entity_id
_entity_poly.type
_entity_poly.pdbx_seq_one_letter_code
_entity_poly.pdbx_strand_id
1 'polypeptide(L)'
;MSICILLISGCKGECKLKSDCIPKECTIVNCINKNCQYTNIKNCCGNRLKEEIEDGKPGNKCTCPADYGRCEGKGKIQVGSRTYDAQYLKYICENNKCVLGVDKDDLKELTLLDERDFSYFKLETLTTFNKPFDTRKDSFHFRIRLKDINDELVLPVKINKIILRDGEVLFGEKNVEQVLNGIGDKIIVKVPVTYDLEQLEEQRGLSYKMDYEYTKKVKDQRLENGSYTFKEELVRDDYENKFQTKIFFVKSG
;
A
#
# COMPACT_ATOMS: atom_id res chain seq x y z
N MET A 1 -73.45 7.82 53.74
CA MET A 1 -73.03 6.49 53.24
C MET A 1 -72.16 6.74 52.02
N SER A 2 -70.85 6.90 52.24
CA SER A 2 -69.90 7.28 51.19
C SER A 2 -69.36 6.02 50.51
N ILE A 3 -69.65 5.88 49.22
CA ILE A 3 -69.16 4.79 48.37
C ILE A 3 -67.78 5.21 47.83
N CYS A 4 -66.72 4.66 48.42
CA CYS A 4 -65.37 4.72 47.89
C CYS A 4 -65.25 3.78 46.68
N ILE A 5 -65.23 4.33 45.48
CA ILE A 5 -64.93 3.60 44.24
C ILE A 5 -63.41 3.48 44.13
N LEU A 6 -62.86 2.35 44.58
CA LEU A 6 -61.49 1.93 44.33
C LEU A 6 -61.35 1.55 42.85
N LEU A 7 -60.94 2.51 42.02
CA LEU A 7 -60.42 2.25 40.68
C LEU A 7 -59.08 1.52 40.83
N ILE A 8 -59.14 0.20 40.86
CA ILE A 8 -57.96 -0.67 40.74
C ILE A 8 -57.49 -0.53 39.29
N SER A 9 -56.67 0.49 39.02
CA SER A 9 -55.87 0.58 37.81
C SER A 9 -54.84 -0.56 37.85
N GLY A 10 -55.27 -1.76 37.49
CA GLY A 10 -54.37 -2.90 37.37
C GLY A 10 -53.31 -2.54 36.36
N CYS A 11 -52.06 -2.39 36.82
CA CYS A 11 -50.90 -2.18 35.98
C CYS A 11 -50.94 -3.24 34.86
N LYS A 12 -51.19 -2.80 33.62
CA LYS A 12 -51.09 -3.67 32.46
C LYS A 12 -49.63 -4.06 32.35
N GLY A 13 -49.31 -5.29 32.77
CA GLY A 13 -47.99 -5.85 32.58
C GLY A 13 -47.67 -5.96 31.08
N GLU A 14 -46.39 -5.90 30.76
CA GLU A 14 -45.85 -5.85 29.40
C GLU A 14 -46.15 -7.12 28.59
N CYS A 15 -46.28 -8.29 29.23
CA CYS A 15 -46.49 -9.57 28.54
C CYS A 15 -47.41 -10.53 29.30
N LYS A 16 -48.05 -11.45 28.56
CA LYS A 16 -48.71 -12.65 29.10
C LYS A 16 -47.97 -13.93 28.68
N LEU A 17 -47.47 -13.95 27.45
CA LEU A 17 -46.69 -15.03 26.87
C LEU A 17 -45.33 -14.51 26.41
N LYS A 18 -44.37 -15.43 26.24
CA LYS A 18 -43.06 -15.12 25.67
C LYS A 18 -43.17 -14.46 24.28
N SER A 19 -44.15 -14.89 23.48
CA SER A 19 -44.42 -14.34 22.15
C SER A 19 -44.89 -12.89 22.15
N ASP A 20 -45.35 -12.38 23.30
CA ASP A 20 -45.81 -10.99 23.44
C ASP A 20 -44.61 -10.03 23.60
N CYS A 21 -43.43 -10.55 23.92
CA CYS A 21 -42.22 -9.76 24.06
C CYS A 21 -41.58 -9.50 22.69
N ILE A 22 -41.09 -8.27 22.48
CA ILE A 22 -40.35 -7.91 21.27
C ILE A 22 -39.04 -8.70 21.22
N PRO A 23 -38.80 -9.53 20.20
CA PRO A 23 -37.55 -10.28 20.10
C PRO A 23 -36.37 -9.32 19.98
N LYS A 24 -35.30 -9.60 20.72
CA LYS A 24 -34.01 -8.90 20.60
C LYS A 24 -32.94 -9.90 20.19
N GLU A 25 -32.08 -9.47 19.26
CA GLU A 25 -30.96 -10.27 18.77
C GLU A 25 -30.06 -10.74 19.93
N CYS A 26 -29.57 -11.97 19.84
CA CYS A 26 -28.74 -12.61 20.86
C CYS A 26 -29.27 -12.57 22.31
N THR A 27 -30.60 -12.60 22.48
CA THR A 27 -31.22 -12.73 23.79
C THR A 27 -32.24 -13.86 23.84
N ILE A 28 -32.32 -14.52 24.99
CA ILE A 28 -33.43 -15.40 25.36
C ILE A 28 -34.42 -14.55 26.14
N VAL A 29 -35.62 -14.40 25.58
CA VAL A 29 -36.71 -13.68 26.24
C VAL A 29 -37.62 -14.64 27.01
N ASN A 30 -38.00 -14.25 28.23
CA ASN A 30 -38.98 -14.95 29.06
C ASN A 30 -39.97 -13.93 29.63
N CYS A 31 -41.25 -14.28 29.70
CA CYS A 31 -42.25 -13.46 30.40
C CYS A 31 -42.34 -13.91 31.85
N ILE A 32 -41.81 -13.10 32.78
CA ILE A 32 -41.77 -13.42 34.22
C ILE A 32 -42.48 -12.30 34.98
N ASN A 33 -43.50 -12.66 35.77
CA ASN A 33 -44.32 -11.70 36.53
C ASN A 33 -44.92 -10.58 35.65
N LYS A 34 -45.34 -10.94 34.43
CA LYS A 34 -45.86 -10.02 33.40
C LYS A 34 -44.86 -8.98 32.87
N ASN A 35 -43.56 -9.17 33.10
CA ASN A 35 -42.49 -8.34 32.53
C ASN A 35 -41.61 -9.19 31.60
N CYS A 36 -41.16 -8.59 30.49
CA CYS A 36 -40.25 -9.25 29.57
C CYS A 36 -38.83 -9.21 30.11
N GLN A 37 -38.33 -10.35 30.59
CA GLN A 37 -36.93 -10.50 31.01
C GLN A 37 -36.09 -11.04 29.86
N TYR A 38 -34.98 -10.37 29.57
CA TYR A 38 -34.05 -10.74 28.50
C TYR A 38 -32.73 -11.19 29.12
N THR A 39 -32.28 -12.39 28.73
CA THR A 39 -30.97 -12.92 29.11
C THR A 39 -30.09 -13.02 27.87
N ASN A 40 -28.90 -12.44 27.91
CA ASN A 40 -27.96 -12.49 26.80
C ASN A 40 -27.50 -13.93 26.54
N ILE A 41 -27.46 -14.31 25.26
CA ILE A 41 -26.87 -15.57 24.80
C ILE A 41 -25.37 -15.34 24.71
N LYS A 42 -24.56 -16.18 25.36
CA LYS A 42 -23.10 -16.11 25.29
C LYS A 42 -22.58 -16.48 23.90
N ASN A 43 -21.44 -15.91 23.54
CA ASN A 43 -20.74 -16.10 22.27
C ASN A 43 -21.62 -15.77 21.04
N CYS A 44 -22.47 -14.75 21.14
CA CYS A 44 -23.43 -14.37 20.11
C CYS A 44 -23.31 -12.87 19.81
N CYS A 45 -23.07 -12.52 18.53
CA CYS A 45 -22.85 -11.13 18.14
C CYS A 45 -24.13 -10.29 18.18
N GLY A 46 -24.12 -9.21 18.93
CA GLY A 46 -25.25 -8.28 19.13
C GLY A 46 -25.81 -8.30 20.55
N ASN A 47 -25.20 -9.08 21.46
CA ASN A 47 -25.60 -9.13 22.88
C ASN A 47 -25.01 -7.98 23.71
N ARG A 48 -24.18 -7.12 23.11
CA ARG A 48 -23.44 -5.97 23.69
C ARG A 48 -22.40 -6.37 24.73
N LEU A 49 -22.01 -7.64 24.78
CA LEU A 49 -20.89 -8.14 25.55
C LEU A 49 -19.74 -8.37 24.58
N LYS A 50 -18.51 -8.14 25.04
CA LYS A 50 -17.31 -8.40 24.23
C LYS A 50 -16.71 -9.71 24.67
N GLU A 51 -16.97 -10.77 23.91
CA GLU A 51 -16.53 -12.13 24.23
C GLU A 51 -15.38 -12.57 23.30
N GLU A 52 -14.44 -13.40 23.79
CA GLU A 52 -13.28 -13.81 22.98
C GLU A 52 -13.68 -14.54 21.69
N ILE A 53 -14.81 -15.24 21.72
CA ILE A 53 -15.41 -15.93 20.59
C ILE A 53 -16.88 -15.50 20.47
N GLU A 54 -17.28 -15.02 19.29
CA GLU A 54 -18.66 -14.68 18.96
C GLU A 54 -19.03 -15.33 17.62
N ASP A 55 -20.16 -16.04 17.59
CA ASP A 55 -20.64 -16.82 16.44
C ASP A 55 -19.56 -17.77 15.86
N GLY A 56 -18.75 -18.35 16.74
CA GLY A 56 -17.67 -19.27 16.37
C GLY A 56 -16.43 -18.62 15.75
N LYS A 57 -16.33 -17.27 15.79
CA LYS A 57 -15.17 -16.50 15.29
C LYS A 57 -14.55 -15.68 16.42
N PRO A 58 -13.28 -15.24 16.30
CA PRO A 58 -12.68 -14.35 17.30
C PRO A 58 -13.50 -13.06 17.44
N GLY A 59 -13.92 -12.67 18.64
CA GLY A 59 -14.72 -11.46 18.87
C GLY A 59 -13.90 -10.19 18.69
N ASN A 60 -14.21 -9.42 17.64
CA ASN A 60 -13.55 -8.14 17.34
C ASN A 60 -14.38 -7.27 16.38
N LYS A 61 -13.88 -6.07 16.05
CA LYS A 61 -14.55 -5.08 15.19
C LYS A 61 -14.89 -5.56 13.77
N CYS A 62 -14.23 -6.60 13.29
CA CYS A 62 -14.40 -7.16 11.95
C CYS A 62 -15.35 -8.35 11.90
N THR A 63 -15.49 -9.08 13.01
CA THR A 63 -16.32 -10.27 13.12
C THR A 63 -17.65 -9.98 13.81
N CYS A 64 -17.66 -9.06 14.79
CA CYS A 64 -18.87 -8.57 15.45
C CYS A 64 -18.85 -7.04 15.64
N PRO A 65 -19.19 -6.26 14.60
CA PRO A 65 -19.26 -4.80 14.72
C PRO A 65 -20.42 -4.32 15.62
N ALA A 66 -21.42 -5.16 15.90
CA ALA A 66 -22.52 -4.81 16.79
C ALA A 66 -22.05 -4.59 18.23
N ASP A 67 -21.12 -5.43 18.71
CA ASP A 67 -20.64 -5.39 20.09
C ASP A 67 -19.30 -4.66 20.22
N TYR A 68 -18.44 -4.73 19.20
CA TYR A 68 -17.12 -4.10 19.18
C TYR A 68 -17.07 -2.72 18.53
N GLY A 69 -18.15 -2.33 17.83
CA GLY A 69 -18.14 -1.21 16.91
C GLY A 69 -17.49 -1.57 15.58
N ARG A 70 -17.71 -0.74 14.56
CA ARG A 70 -17.19 -0.96 13.21
C ARG A 70 -15.68 -0.70 13.15
N CYS A 71 -14.97 -1.49 12.35
CA CYS A 71 -13.61 -1.19 11.92
C CYS A 71 -13.66 -0.19 10.77
N GLU A 72 -13.85 1.08 11.10
CA GLU A 72 -13.95 2.17 10.14
C GLU A 72 -13.30 3.44 10.70
N GLY A 73 -13.12 4.44 9.85
CA GLY A 73 -12.47 5.70 10.19
C GLY A 73 -11.08 5.84 9.58
N LYS A 74 -10.60 7.08 9.53
CA LYS A 74 -9.30 7.42 8.95
C LYS A 74 -8.19 7.28 9.97
N GLY A 75 -7.00 6.91 9.50
CA GLY A 75 -5.77 7.01 10.28
C GLY A 75 -5.54 8.44 10.76
N LYS A 76 -4.80 8.62 11.85
CA LYS A 76 -4.51 9.94 12.42
C LYS A 76 -3.03 10.24 12.28
N ILE A 77 -2.70 11.38 11.68
CA ILE A 77 -1.33 11.84 11.47
C ILE A 77 -1.07 13.02 12.41
N GLN A 78 0.07 13.04 13.09
CA GLN A 78 0.46 14.13 13.97
C GLN A 78 1.49 15.04 13.29
N VAL A 79 1.18 16.33 13.20
CA VAL A 79 2.11 17.36 12.69
C VAL A 79 2.27 18.42 13.78
N GLY A 80 3.41 18.37 14.48
CA GLY A 80 3.65 19.18 15.67
C GLY A 80 2.66 18.83 16.78
N SER A 81 1.90 19.83 17.27
CA SER A 81 0.87 19.66 18.30
C SER A 81 -0.52 19.33 17.75
N ARG A 82 -0.70 19.26 16.42
CA ARG A 82 -1.99 19.05 15.78
C ARG A 82 -2.12 17.65 15.22
N THR A 83 -3.33 17.10 15.27
CA THR A 83 -3.69 15.80 14.68
C THR A 83 -4.63 16.01 13.49
N TYR A 84 -4.36 15.32 12.39
CA TYR A 84 -5.13 15.38 11.15
C TYR A 84 -5.55 13.98 10.72
N ASP A 85 -6.61 13.90 9.91
CA ASP A 85 -6.98 12.65 9.26
C ASP A 85 -6.03 12.35 8.11
N ALA A 86 -5.58 11.10 8.04
CA ALA A 86 -4.89 10.55 6.89
C ALA A 86 -5.77 10.62 5.64
N GLN A 87 -5.15 10.85 4.49
CA GLN A 87 -5.85 10.95 3.22
C GLN A 87 -6.28 9.57 2.70
N TYR A 88 -5.39 8.58 2.78
CA TYR A 88 -5.60 7.26 2.18
C TYR A 88 -5.72 6.13 3.21
N LEU A 89 -5.04 6.23 4.35
CA LEU A 89 -5.06 5.22 5.39
C LEU A 89 -6.37 5.25 6.16
N LYS A 90 -7.04 4.10 6.20
CA LYS A 90 -8.31 3.87 6.89
C LYS A 90 -8.23 2.56 7.67
N TYR A 91 -9.01 2.44 8.74
CA TYR A 91 -9.19 1.16 9.40
C TYR A 91 -10.02 0.26 8.50
N ILE A 92 -9.44 -0.88 8.14
CA ILE A 92 -10.05 -1.90 7.28
C ILE A 92 -9.94 -3.27 7.94
N CYS A 93 -10.86 -4.16 7.57
CA CYS A 93 -10.84 -5.53 8.02
C CYS A 93 -10.03 -6.40 7.06
N GLU A 94 -8.87 -6.87 7.52
CA GLU A 94 -8.02 -7.79 6.79
C GLU A 94 -7.75 -9.03 7.66
N ASN A 95 -8.04 -10.22 7.13
CA ASN A 95 -7.85 -11.49 7.84
C ASN A 95 -8.49 -11.52 9.25
N ASN A 96 -9.74 -11.04 9.37
CA ASN A 96 -10.49 -10.90 10.63
C ASN A 96 -9.81 -10.00 11.69
N LYS A 97 -8.90 -9.12 11.28
CA LYS A 97 -8.26 -8.11 12.14
C LYS A 97 -8.56 -6.72 11.62
N CYS A 98 -8.77 -5.79 12.55
CA CYS A 98 -8.92 -4.38 12.23
C CYS A 98 -7.53 -3.75 12.13
N VAL A 99 -7.08 -3.48 10.91
CA VAL A 99 -5.74 -2.94 10.62
C VAL A 99 -5.86 -1.61 9.91
N LEU A 100 -4.80 -0.80 9.97
CA LEU A 100 -4.72 0.42 9.20
C LEU A 100 -4.23 0.08 7.79
N GLY A 101 -4.97 0.40 6.75
CA GLY A 101 -4.59 0.05 5.38
C GLY A 101 -5.14 1.01 4.35
N VAL A 102 -4.83 0.75 3.09
CA VAL A 102 -5.38 1.49 1.95
C VAL A 102 -6.55 0.69 1.38
N ASP A 103 -7.66 1.37 1.11
CA ASP A 103 -8.79 0.77 0.41
C ASP A 103 -8.37 0.36 -1.01
N LYS A 104 -8.86 -0.79 -1.49
CA LYS A 104 -8.54 -1.28 -2.84
C LYS A 104 -9.02 -0.32 -3.91
N ASP A 105 -10.13 0.39 -3.67
CA ASP A 105 -10.69 1.35 -4.62
C ASP A 105 -9.85 2.65 -4.71
N ASP A 106 -9.03 2.91 -3.70
CA ASP A 106 -8.11 4.06 -3.67
C ASP A 106 -6.75 3.72 -4.33
N LEU A 107 -6.44 2.43 -4.55
CA LEU A 107 -5.19 1.98 -5.17
C LEU A 107 -5.25 2.09 -6.69
N LYS A 108 -4.32 2.87 -7.27
CA LYS A 108 -4.16 2.99 -8.71
C LYS A 108 -2.71 2.74 -9.11
N GLU A 109 -2.50 1.87 -10.07
CA GLU A 109 -1.18 1.69 -10.67
C GLU A 109 -0.84 2.92 -11.55
N LEU A 110 0.35 3.46 -11.38
CA LEU A 110 0.89 4.55 -12.18
C LEU A 110 2.17 4.10 -12.87
N THR A 111 2.23 4.29 -14.18
CA THR A 111 3.43 4.04 -14.99
C THR A 111 3.98 5.37 -15.49
N LEU A 112 5.25 5.62 -15.19
CA LEU A 112 6.03 6.75 -15.70
C LEU A 112 6.90 6.25 -16.85
N LEU A 113 6.92 7.01 -17.95
CA LEU A 113 7.81 6.79 -19.09
C LEU A 113 8.94 7.80 -19.04
N ASP A 114 10.14 7.30 -19.27
CA ASP A 114 11.33 8.09 -19.43
C ASP A 114 12.18 7.53 -20.57
N GLU A 115 12.62 8.41 -21.47
CA GLU A 115 13.52 8.05 -22.57
C GLU A 115 14.78 8.91 -22.47
N ARG A 116 15.94 8.26 -22.52
CA ARG A 116 17.24 8.93 -22.43
C ARG A 116 18.13 8.51 -23.59
N ASP A 117 18.56 9.51 -24.36
CA ASP A 117 19.67 9.37 -25.30
C ASP A 117 21.00 9.56 -24.57
N PHE A 118 21.83 8.52 -24.65
CA PHE A 118 23.24 8.55 -24.28
C PHE A 118 24.07 8.67 -25.57
N SER A 119 25.36 8.99 -25.46
CA SER A 119 26.21 9.21 -26.64
C SER A 119 26.28 8.01 -27.60
N TYR A 120 26.11 6.78 -27.10
CA TYR A 120 26.27 5.55 -27.88
C TYR A 120 25.05 4.64 -27.89
N PHE A 121 23.99 4.96 -27.14
CA PHE A 121 22.78 4.16 -27.07
C PHE A 121 21.60 4.96 -26.49
N LYS A 122 20.39 4.46 -26.72
CA LYS A 122 19.17 5.02 -26.17
C LYS A 122 18.47 4.03 -25.26
N LEU A 123 18.07 4.44 -24.06
CA LEU A 123 17.25 3.63 -23.15
C LEU A 123 15.83 4.19 -23.03
N GLU A 124 14.86 3.29 -22.98
CA GLU A 124 13.51 3.55 -22.49
C GLU A 124 13.36 2.89 -21.12
N THR A 125 12.95 3.65 -20.12
CA THR A 125 12.64 3.16 -18.78
C THR A 125 11.17 3.41 -18.49
N LEU A 126 10.42 2.34 -18.21
CA LEU A 126 9.11 2.43 -17.59
C LEU A 126 9.22 2.13 -16.10
N THR A 127 8.76 3.05 -15.26
CA THR A 127 8.67 2.85 -13.81
C THR A 127 7.21 2.72 -13.40
N THR A 128 6.83 1.57 -12.87
CA THR A 128 5.45 1.27 -12.46
C THR A 128 5.36 1.05 -10.95
N PHE A 129 4.36 1.65 -10.30
CA PHE A 129 4.12 1.55 -8.86
C PHE A 129 2.67 1.90 -8.49
N ASN A 130 2.25 1.50 -7.28
CA ASN A 130 0.92 1.84 -6.75
C ASN A 130 0.88 3.27 -6.18
N LYS A 131 -0.25 3.95 -6.35
CA LYS A 131 -0.56 5.24 -5.75
C LYS A 131 -1.89 5.13 -4.97
N PRO A 132 -1.90 5.39 -3.64
CA PRO A 132 -0.72 5.63 -2.80
C PRO A 132 0.22 4.40 -2.75
N PHE A 133 1.49 4.64 -2.43
CA PHE A 133 2.52 3.62 -2.33
C PHE A 133 2.66 3.14 -0.88
N ASP A 134 2.41 1.86 -0.63
CA ASP A 134 2.53 1.27 0.69
C ASP A 134 3.94 0.70 0.92
N THR A 135 4.72 1.36 1.78
CA THR A 135 6.15 1.04 1.98
C THR A 135 6.38 -0.37 2.53
N ARG A 136 5.37 -1.04 3.08
CA ARG A 136 5.51 -2.39 3.63
C ARG A 136 5.34 -3.50 2.61
N LYS A 137 4.65 -3.24 1.49
CA LYS A 137 4.26 -4.30 0.53
C LYS A 137 4.54 -3.96 -0.92
N ASP A 138 4.61 -2.68 -1.27
CA ASP A 138 4.81 -2.26 -2.65
C ASP A 138 6.30 -2.18 -3.02
N SER A 139 6.56 -2.21 -4.32
CA SER A 139 7.90 -2.01 -4.88
C SER A 139 7.79 -1.24 -6.20
N PHE A 140 8.84 -0.49 -6.54
CA PHE A 140 8.95 0.15 -7.85
C PHE A 140 9.40 -0.87 -8.89
N HIS A 141 8.63 -1.03 -9.96
CA HIS A 141 8.95 -1.92 -11.07
C HIS A 141 9.56 -1.13 -12.21
N PHE A 142 10.87 -1.27 -12.41
CA PHE A 142 11.60 -0.68 -13.52
C PHE A 142 11.66 -1.68 -14.68
N ARG A 143 11.17 -1.29 -15.86
CA ARG A 143 11.37 -1.99 -17.12
C ARG A 143 12.27 -1.13 -18.01
N ILE A 144 13.54 -1.53 -18.12
CA ILE A 144 14.55 -0.81 -18.90
C ILE A 144 14.74 -1.54 -20.22
N ARG A 145 14.65 -0.83 -21.34
CA ARG A 145 14.75 -1.37 -22.69
C ARG A 145 15.80 -0.61 -23.50
N LEU A 146 16.67 -1.34 -24.19
CA LEU A 146 17.59 -0.76 -25.18
C LEU A 146 16.83 -0.45 -26.46
N LYS A 147 16.70 0.83 -26.82
CA LYS A 147 15.88 1.30 -27.95
C LYS A 147 16.69 1.49 -29.21
N ASP A 148 17.93 1.95 -29.06
CA ASP A 148 18.83 2.25 -30.17
C ASP A 148 20.30 2.15 -29.74
N ILE A 149 21.21 1.96 -30.70
CA ILE A 149 22.66 1.92 -30.48
C ILE A 149 23.40 2.61 -31.64
N ASN A 150 24.58 3.15 -31.34
CA ASN A 150 25.55 3.61 -32.32
C ASN A 150 26.49 2.44 -32.72
N ASP A 151 27.00 2.44 -33.96
CA ASP A 151 28.00 1.49 -34.48
C ASP A 151 29.31 1.42 -33.67
N GLU A 152 29.63 2.47 -32.91
CA GLU A 152 30.78 2.53 -32.01
C GLU A 152 30.54 1.80 -30.67
N LEU A 153 29.29 1.47 -30.33
CA LEU A 153 28.97 0.69 -29.13
C LEU A 153 29.38 -0.78 -29.29
N VAL A 154 29.97 -1.35 -28.25
CA VAL A 154 30.19 -2.79 -28.10
C VAL A 154 29.27 -3.31 -27.01
N LEU A 155 28.36 -4.20 -27.40
CA LEU A 155 27.41 -4.85 -26.49
C LEU A 155 28.11 -5.87 -25.59
N PRO A 156 27.59 -6.14 -24.37
CA PRO A 156 26.33 -5.63 -23.83
C PRO A 156 26.44 -4.29 -23.10
N VAL A 157 25.29 -3.62 -22.93
CA VAL A 157 25.12 -2.57 -21.92
C VAL A 157 24.69 -3.24 -20.61
N LYS A 158 25.45 -3.05 -19.54
CA LYS A 158 25.15 -3.65 -18.24
C LYS A 158 24.59 -2.61 -17.28
N ILE A 159 23.48 -2.95 -16.63
CA ILE A 159 22.88 -2.17 -15.55
C ILE A 159 23.31 -2.79 -14.22
N ASN A 160 24.08 -2.03 -13.44
CA ASN A 160 24.70 -2.50 -12.21
C ASN A 160 23.77 -2.29 -11.01
N LYS A 161 23.20 -1.09 -10.88
CA LYS A 161 22.46 -0.68 -9.68
C LYS A 161 21.35 0.31 -10.03
N ILE A 162 20.24 0.23 -9.31
CA ILE A 162 19.19 1.25 -9.30
C ILE A 162 19.01 1.75 -7.86
N ILE A 163 18.98 3.06 -7.69
CA ILE A 163 18.83 3.76 -6.41
C ILE A 163 17.61 4.68 -6.51
N LEU A 164 16.71 4.63 -5.54
CA LEU A 164 15.62 5.57 -5.32
C LEU A 164 16.01 6.53 -4.20
N ARG A 165 15.86 7.84 -4.41
CA ARG A 165 16.21 8.86 -3.40
C ARG A 165 15.33 10.10 -3.46
N ASP A 166 15.29 10.85 -2.36
CA ASP A 166 14.75 12.22 -2.30
C ASP A 166 15.86 13.13 -1.74
N GLY A 167 16.57 13.84 -2.64
CA GLY A 167 17.78 14.57 -2.28
C GLY A 167 18.88 13.63 -1.75
N GLU A 168 19.25 13.82 -0.49
CA GLU A 168 20.25 13.00 0.21
C GLU A 168 19.65 11.75 0.89
N VAL A 169 18.32 11.63 0.94
CA VAL A 169 17.63 10.54 1.63
C VAL A 169 17.48 9.34 0.70
N LEU A 170 18.05 8.20 1.09
CA LEU A 170 17.91 6.93 0.38
C LEU A 170 16.53 6.30 0.66
N PHE A 171 15.73 6.10 -0.38
CA PHE A 171 14.44 5.42 -0.30
C PHE A 171 14.56 3.92 -0.52
N GLY A 172 15.47 3.48 -1.38
CA GLY A 172 15.71 2.07 -1.64
C GLY A 172 16.78 1.88 -2.69
N GLU A 173 17.37 0.70 -2.74
CA GLU A 173 18.35 0.36 -3.78
C GLU A 173 18.30 -1.12 -4.12
N LYS A 174 18.75 -1.44 -5.33
CA LYS A 174 18.87 -2.82 -5.79
C LYS A 174 20.10 -2.97 -6.68
N ASN A 175 20.98 -3.90 -6.32
CA ASN A 175 22.00 -4.42 -7.23
C ASN A 175 21.29 -5.30 -8.27
N VAL A 176 21.51 -4.98 -9.54
CA VAL A 176 20.82 -5.56 -10.69
C VAL A 176 21.72 -6.57 -11.39
N GLU A 177 22.93 -6.14 -11.77
CA GLU A 177 23.93 -6.93 -12.52
C GLU A 177 23.36 -7.62 -13.77
N GLN A 178 22.44 -6.97 -14.49
CA GLN A 178 21.82 -7.51 -15.71
C GLN A 178 22.33 -6.80 -16.95
N VAL A 179 22.26 -7.48 -18.09
CA VAL A 179 22.79 -7.03 -19.38
C VAL A 179 21.69 -6.89 -20.43
N LEU A 180 21.88 -5.92 -21.33
CA LEU A 180 21.11 -5.72 -22.55
C LEU A 180 22.03 -6.05 -23.73
N ASN A 181 21.75 -7.14 -24.44
CA ASN A 181 22.63 -7.70 -25.47
C ASN A 181 22.27 -7.22 -26.88
N GLY A 182 21.20 -6.45 -27.06
CA GLY A 182 20.82 -5.90 -28.36
C GLY A 182 19.62 -4.97 -28.30
N ILE A 183 19.37 -4.24 -29.39
CA ILE A 183 18.19 -3.40 -29.53
C ILE A 183 16.93 -4.25 -29.32
N GLY A 184 16.03 -3.77 -28.48
CA GLY A 184 14.80 -4.46 -28.12
C GLY A 184 14.86 -5.26 -26.82
N ASP A 185 16.06 -5.61 -26.36
CA ASP A 185 16.26 -6.29 -25.08
C ASP A 185 15.73 -5.44 -23.93
N LYS A 186 15.23 -6.12 -22.90
CA LYS A 186 14.69 -5.48 -21.71
C LYS A 186 15.03 -6.27 -20.45
N ILE A 187 15.20 -5.52 -19.37
CA ILE A 187 15.34 -6.05 -18.01
C ILE A 187 14.19 -5.54 -17.15
N ILE A 188 13.80 -6.33 -16.14
CA ILE A 188 12.76 -5.95 -15.18
C ILE A 188 13.37 -6.04 -13.79
N VAL A 189 13.32 -4.93 -13.06
CA VAL A 189 13.89 -4.79 -11.72
C VAL A 189 12.82 -4.32 -10.76
N LYS A 190 12.71 -5.00 -9.61
CA LYS A 190 11.87 -4.56 -8.50
C LYS A 190 12.73 -3.94 -7.42
N VAL A 191 12.49 -2.68 -7.10
CA VAL A 191 13.20 -1.93 -6.06
C VAL A 191 12.22 -1.68 -4.90
N PRO A 192 12.37 -2.37 -3.76
CA PRO A 192 11.57 -2.09 -2.58
C PRO A 192 11.98 -0.77 -1.94
N VAL A 193 11.07 -0.12 -1.24
CA VAL A 193 11.39 1.02 -0.37
C VAL A 193 11.80 0.48 0.99
N THR A 194 12.97 0.91 1.48
CA THR A 194 13.51 0.58 2.80
C THR A 194 13.46 1.76 3.76
N TYR A 195 13.08 2.94 3.29
CA TYR A 195 12.93 4.13 4.12
C TYR A 195 11.76 3.99 5.08
N ASP A 196 12.02 4.23 6.37
CA ASP A 196 10.99 4.26 7.39
C ASP A 196 10.38 5.65 7.46
N LEU A 197 9.07 5.75 7.18
CA LEU A 197 8.36 7.02 7.20
C LEU A 197 8.32 7.59 8.62
N GLU A 198 8.56 8.89 8.76
CA GLU A 198 8.39 9.64 10.01
C GLU A 198 6.91 9.73 10.39
N GLN A 199 6.03 9.82 9.39
CA GLN A 199 4.58 9.85 9.55
C GLN A 199 3.90 8.64 8.89
N LEU A 200 2.65 8.37 9.29
CA LEU A 200 1.86 7.29 8.67
C LEU A 200 1.61 7.54 7.18
N GLU A 201 1.57 8.80 6.75
CA GLU A 201 1.56 9.18 5.34
C GLU A 201 2.47 10.36 5.07
N GLU A 202 3.17 10.33 3.95
CA GLU A 202 4.06 11.40 3.52
C GLU A 202 3.98 11.61 2.01
N GLN A 203 4.15 12.84 1.56
CA GLN A 203 4.27 13.15 0.15
C GLN A 203 5.71 13.53 -0.18
N ARG A 204 6.37 12.74 -1.04
CA ARG A 204 7.80 12.90 -1.36
C ARG A 204 8.01 13.04 -2.86
N GLY A 205 9.11 13.68 -3.25
CA GLY A 205 9.52 13.83 -4.64
C GLY A 205 10.71 12.93 -4.90
N LEU A 206 10.52 11.76 -5.53
CA LEU A 206 11.63 10.84 -5.75
C LEU A 206 12.38 11.14 -7.05
N SER A 207 13.68 10.88 -7.03
CA SER A 207 14.48 10.59 -8.21
C SER A 207 14.94 9.14 -8.18
N TYR A 208 15.31 8.63 -9.35
CA TYR A 208 16.05 7.40 -9.47
C TYR A 208 17.40 7.66 -10.13
N LYS A 209 18.44 7.00 -9.62
CA LYS A 209 19.78 6.94 -10.19
C LYS A 209 20.07 5.52 -10.66
N MET A 210 20.64 5.38 -11.84
CA MET A 210 20.97 4.10 -12.45
C MET A 210 22.46 4.08 -12.81
N ASP A 211 23.19 3.14 -12.22
CA ASP A 211 24.61 2.92 -12.51
C ASP A 211 24.73 1.89 -13.64
N TYR A 212 25.51 2.21 -14.66
CA TYR A 212 25.64 1.37 -15.85
C TYR A 212 27.09 1.31 -16.35
N GLU A 213 27.41 0.25 -17.10
CA GLU A 213 28.68 0.12 -17.79
C GLU A 213 28.48 -0.41 -19.22
N TYR A 214 29.32 0.06 -20.14
CA TYR A 214 29.32 -0.37 -21.54
C TYR A 214 30.73 -0.25 -22.13
N THR A 215 30.97 -0.95 -23.23
CA THR A 215 32.23 -0.86 -23.97
C THR A 215 32.00 -0.08 -25.26
N LYS A 216 32.97 0.74 -25.68
CA LYS A 216 32.94 1.45 -26.97
C LYS A 216 34.23 1.23 -27.76
N LYS A 217 34.14 1.35 -29.07
CA LYS A 217 35.29 1.38 -29.98
C LYS A 217 35.87 2.79 -30.01
N VAL A 218 37.16 2.92 -29.73
CA VAL A 218 37.89 4.18 -29.88
C VAL A 218 39.03 3.97 -30.88
N LYS A 219 39.28 4.99 -31.71
CA LYS A 219 40.40 4.98 -32.66
C LYS A 219 41.70 4.84 -31.88
N ASP A 220 42.54 3.89 -32.28
CA ASP A 220 43.81 3.60 -31.62
C ASP A 220 45.00 4.11 -32.44
N GLN A 221 45.27 3.49 -33.60
CA GLN A 221 46.38 3.87 -34.47
C GLN A 221 45.91 4.15 -35.90
N ARG A 222 46.52 5.14 -36.54
CA ARG A 222 46.31 5.39 -37.96
C ARG A 222 47.26 4.53 -38.78
N LEU A 223 46.71 3.71 -39.67
CA LEU A 223 47.45 2.85 -40.58
C LEU A 223 48.01 3.66 -41.76
N GLU A 224 49.02 3.12 -42.44
CA GLU A 224 49.68 3.76 -43.60
C GLU A 224 48.70 4.06 -44.74
N ASN A 225 47.65 3.24 -44.88
CA ASN A 225 46.58 3.45 -45.87
C ASN A 225 45.58 4.56 -45.48
N GLY A 226 45.80 5.25 -44.36
CA GLY A 226 44.94 6.32 -43.86
C GLY A 226 43.75 5.86 -43.01
N SER A 227 43.47 4.55 -42.92
CA SER A 227 42.43 3.98 -42.03
C SER A 227 42.89 3.92 -40.56
N TYR A 228 41.99 3.55 -39.64
CA TYR A 228 42.29 3.45 -38.21
C TYR A 228 42.09 2.02 -37.70
N THR A 229 42.96 1.57 -36.79
CA THR A 229 42.66 0.47 -35.88
C THR A 229 41.78 0.99 -34.75
N PHE A 230 41.01 0.09 -34.13
CA PHE A 230 40.15 0.40 -33.01
C PHE A 230 40.54 -0.46 -31.82
N LYS A 231 40.46 0.12 -30.62
CA LYS A 231 40.51 -0.61 -29.35
C LYS A 231 39.20 -0.42 -28.61
N GLU A 232 38.96 -1.31 -27.66
CA GLU A 232 37.80 -1.26 -26.78
C GLU A 232 38.14 -0.49 -25.49
N GLU A 233 37.23 0.39 -25.09
CA GLU A 233 37.32 1.15 -23.84
C GLU A 233 36.07 0.90 -23.00
N LEU A 234 36.25 0.42 -21.77
CA LEU A 234 35.16 0.25 -20.80
C LEU A 234 34.81 1.61 -20.19
N VAL A 235 33.53 1.97 -20.27
CA VAL A 235 32.97 3.17 -19.64
C VAL A 235 32.05 2.74 -18.51
N ARG A 236 32.21 3.40 -17.35
CA ARG A 236 31.31 3.28 -16.20
C ARG A 236 30.78 4.66 -15.90
N ASP A 237 29.47 4.77 -15.80
CA ASP A 237 28.82 6.06 -15.59
C ASP A 237 27.49 5.84 -14.86
N ASP A 238 26.87 6.95 -14.47
CA ASP A 238 25.55 6.95 -13.88
C ASP A 238 24.67 8.00 -14.50
N TYR A 239 23.37 7.84 -14.27
CA TYR A 239 22.40 8.81 -14.72
C TYR A 239 21.29 8.92 -13.67
N GLU A 240 20.78 10.13 -13.48
CA GLU A 240 19.68 10.41 -12.57
C GLU A 240 18.52 11.11 -13.27
N ASN A 241 17.31 10.70 -12.91
CA ASN A 241 16.09 11.38 -13.30
C ASN A 241 15.15 11.59 -12.12
N LYS A 242 14.56 12.77 -12.06
CA LYS A 242 13.59 13.15 -11.03
C LYS A 242 12.18 12.91 -11.55
N PHE A 243 11.37 12.17 -10.78
CA PHE A 243 9.95 12.04 -11.11
C PHE A 243 9.27 13.40 -11.02
N GLN A 244 8.51 13.72 -12.07
CA GLN A 244 7.72 14.95 -12.10
C GLN A 244 6.52 14.88 -11.16
N THR A 245 5.99 13.68 -10.92
CA THR A 245 4.93 13.47 -9.93
C THR A 245 5.52 13.28 -8.53
N LYS A 246 4.91 13.95 -7.56
CA LYS A 246 5.08 13.56 -6.16
C LYS A 246 4.36 12.23 -5.90
N ILE A 247 4.91 11.45 -4.98
CA ILE A 247 4.38 10.14 -4.59
C ILE A 247 3.90 10.24 -3.14
N PHE A 248 2.70 9.73 -2.89
CA PHE A 248 2.17 9.60 -1.53
C PHE A 248 2.57 8.22 -1.00
N PHE A 249 3.45 8.21 0.00
CA PHE A 249 3.85 7.03 0.74
C PHE A 249 2.93 6.85 1.93
N VAL A 250 2.61 5.60 2.22
CA VAL A 250 1.85 5.22 3.40
C VAL A 250 2.51 4.03 4.10
N LYS A 251 2.35 3.95 5.41
CA LYS A 251 2.81 2.83 6.25
C LYS A 251 1.58 2.10 6.81
N SER A 252 1.12 1.05 6.13
CA SER A 252 -0.01 0.24 6.63
C SER A 252 0.34 -0.46 7.94
N GLY A 253 -0.66 -0.99 8.64
CA GLY A 253 -0.59 -1.70 9.91
C GLY A 253 -0.14 -3.15 9.77
#